data_AF-A0A6J1W9R3-F1
#
_entry.id   AF-A0A6J1W9R3-F1
#
_cell.length_a   1.000
_cell.length_b   1.000
_cell.length_c   1.000
_cell.angle_alpha   90.00
_cell.angle_beta   90.00
_cell.angle_gamma   90.00
#
_symmetry.space_group_name_H-M   'P 1'
#
loop_
_entity.id
_entity.type
_entity.pdbx_description
1 polymer ?
#
loop_
_entity_poly.entity_id
_entity_poly.type
_entity_poly.pdbx_seq_one_letter_code
_entity_poly.pdbx_strand_id
1 'polypeptide(L)'
;MSKKEFSCEMNSNKFFRLCAAGGACACGITHTLVTPLDLVKCRLQVDPGKYKSIFKGFAISFREGGVANLVKGWAPTLIGYSLQGSVKFAGYEYFKYKFASMVDEESAYLYRTYLYLGASASAELIADIFLAPFEATKVRMQTTPGYTSQMRVAMPHMYATEGFGVFYKGLTPLWGRQVPYTMMKFASFEKTLEYLYANVVPKPRDQCTKVEQLVVTFTAGYIAGVLCAIVSHPSDTVVSKLNKDPSATIGGIIKEVGMVGIWRGLVARIIMIGTLTGLQWFVYDAFKVYTRMPRPPPAAMPESLRKKLAAKK
;
A
#
# COMPACT_ATOMS: atom_id res chain seq x y z
N MET A 1 -9.46 -10.47 35.68
CA MET A 1 -8.98 -9.92 34.38
C MET A 1 -9.84 -8.73 34.01
N SER A 2 -9.32 -7.50 34.10
CA SER A 2 -10.07 -6.30 33.72
C SER A 2 -10.42 -6.36 32.23
N LYS A 3 -11.72 -6.27 31.89
CA LYS A 3 -12.19 -6.10 30.51
C LYS A 3 -11.49 -4.85 29.97
N LYS A 4 -10.52 -5.01 29.05
CA LYS A 4 -9.92 -3.86 28.36
C LYS A 4 -11.04 -3.12 27.63
N GLU A 5 -11.41 -1.95 28.14
CA GLU A 5 -12.38 -1.06 27.52
C GLU A 5 -11.83 -0.62 26.16
N PHE A 6 -12.42 -1.14 25.08
CA PHE A 6 -12.10 -0.72 23.72
C PHE A 6 -12.72 0.65 23.46
N SER A 7 -12.04 1.49 22.66
CA SER A 7 -12.50 2.85 22.35
C SER A 7 -13.77 2.91 21.50
N CYS A 8 -14.12 1.80 20.84
CA CYS A 8 -15.28 1.66 19.98
C CYS A 8 -15.66 0.18 19.82
N GLU A 9 -16.90 -0.06 19.42
CA GLU A 9 -17.38 -1.38 19.02
C GLU A 9 -16.90 -1.72 17.60
N MET A 10 -16.68 -3.02 17.35
CA MET A 10 -16.30 -3.54 16.03
C MET A 10 -17.37 -3.17 14.99
N ASN A 11 -16.95 -2.77 13.80
CA ASN A 11 -17.84 -2.38 12.68
C ASN A 11 -18.74 -1.16 12.95
N SER A 12 -18.51 -0.39 14.02
CA SER A 12 -19.20 0.88 14.26
C SER A 12 -18.71 2.01 13.34
N ASN A 13 -19.51 3.07 13.16
CA ASN A 13 -19.07 4.29 12.45
C ASN A 13 -17.82 4.92 13.08
N LYS A 14 -17.63 4.76 14.40
CA LYS A 14 -16.41 5.22 15.08
C LYS A 14 -15.21 4.34 14.72
N PHE A 15 -15.39 3.03 14.58
CA PHE A 15 -14.35 2.11 14.12
C PHE A 15 -13.87 2.45 12.71
N PHE A 16 -14.76 2.63 11.73
CA PHE A 16 -14.34 2.97 10.37
C PHE A 16 -13.61 4.33 10.27
N ARG A 17 -14.04 5.33 11.04
CA ARG A 17 -13.34 6.63 11.12
C ARG A 17 -11.93 6.50 11.70
N LEU A 18 -11.75 5.66 12.71
CA LEU A 18 -10.42 5.41 13.28
C LEU A 18 -9.54 4.59 12.33
N CYS A 19 -10.10 3.64 11.57
CA CYS A 19 -9.40 2.96 10.49
C CYS A 19 -8.94 3.95 9.41
N ALA A 20 -9.79 4.91 9.05
CA ALA A 20 -9.44 5.98 8.12
C ALA A 20 -8.28 6.83 8.65
N ALA A 21 -8.38 7.33 9.88
CA ALA A 21 -7.32 8.14 10.49
C ALA A 21 -5.98 7.38 10.60
N GLY A 22 -6.01 6.13 11.08
CA GLY A 22 -4.83 5.29 11.15
C GLY A 22 -4.24 4.99 9.77
N GLY A 23 -5.08 4.76 8.76
CA GLY A 23 -4.67 4.56 7.38
C GLY A 23 -4.02 5.81 6.77
N ALA A 24 -4.56 7.00 7.06
CA ALA A 24 -3.97 8.28 6.68
C ALA A 24 -2.57 8.44 7.27
N CYS A 25 -2.41 8.23 8.58
CA CYS A 25 -1.11 8.31 9.24
C CYS A 25 -0.12 7.29 8.66
N ALA A 26 -0.55 6.03 8.51
CA ALA A 26 0.29 4.95 8.01
C ALA A 26 0.80 5.22 6.61
N CYS A 27 -0.08 5.52 5.66
CA CYS A 27 0.32 5.77 4.27
C CYS A 27 0.99 7.14 4.10
N GLY A 28 0.42 8.20 4.66
CA GLY A 28 0.95 9.56 4.53
C GLY A 28 2.38 9.68 5.05
N ILE A 29 2.62 9.29 6.31
CA ILE A 29 3.95 9.42 6.94
C ILE A 29 4.98 8.59 6.18
N THR A 30 4.67 7.33 5.89
CA THR A 30 5.64 6.42 5.26
C THR A 30 5.99 6.84 3.83
N HIS A 31 5.01 7.26 3.02
CA HIS A 31 5.29 7.74 1.66
C HIS A 31 6.02 9.10 1.66
N THR A 32 5.71 9.99 2.60
CA THR A 32 6.46 11.25 2.74
C THR A 32 7.92 10.99 3.12
N LEU A 33 8.19 10.05 4.03
CA LEU A 33 9.55 9.66 4.40
C LEU A 33 10.35 9.07 3.22
N VAL A 34 9.67 8.35 2.31
CA VAL A 34 10.30 7.72 1.14
C VAL A 34 10.35 8.67 -0.07
N THR A 35 9.75 9.87 0.00
CA THR A 35 9.72 10.85 -1.11
C THR A 35 11.10 11.17 -1.70
N PRO A 36 12.19 11.34 -0.92
CA PRO A 36 13.51 11.58 -1.50
C PRO A 36 14.02 10.45 -2.38
N LEU A 37 13.75 9.20 -1.99
CA LEU A 37 14.11 8.02 -2.77
C LEU A 37 13.26 7.94 -4.05
N ASP A 38 11.96 8.20 -3.93
CA ASP A 38 11.04 8.22 -5.07
C ASP A 38 11.44 9.29 -6.10
N LEU A 39 11.82 10.49 -5.63
CA LEU A 39 12.29 11.57 -6.50
C LEU A 39 13.53 11.18 -7.30
N VAL A 40 14.53 10.60 -6.65
CA VAL A 40 15.75 10.15 -7.32
C VAL A 40 15.44 9.04 -8.33
N LYS A 41 14.52 8.13 -7.98
CA LYS A 41 14.06 7.07 -8.88
C LYS A 41 13.33 7.62 -10.11
N CYS A 42 12.43 8.59 -9.95
CA CYS A 42 11.73 9.22 -11.08
C CYS A 42 12.72 9.94 -12.00
N ARG A 43 13.70 10.67 -11.44
CA ARG A 43 14.75 11.34 -12.23
C ARG A 43 15.62 10.36 -13.01
N LEU A 44 16.01 9.25 -12.39
CA LEU A 44 16.73 8.14 -13.03
C LEU A 44 15.93 7.53 -14.19
N GLN A 45 14.61 7.46 -14.08
CA GLN A 45 13.76 6.92 -15.14
C GLN A 45 13.60 7.86 -16.33
N VAL A 46 13.59 9.17 -16.10
CA VAL A 46 13.44 10.21 -17.11
C VAL A 46 14.75 10.51 -17.83
N ASP A 47 15.86 10.62 -17.09
CA ASP A 47 17.18 10.91 -17.65
C ASP A 47 18.26 9.95 -17.10
N PRO A 48 18.36 8.73 -17.67
CA PRO A 48 19.37 7.75 -17.26
C PRO A 48 20.81 8.19 -17.56
N GLY A 49 21.01 9.15 -18.47
CA GLY A 49 22.33 9.66 -18.84
C GLY A 49 22.93 10.52 -17.74
N LYS A 50 22.11 11.41 -17.18
CA LYS A 50 22.47 12.30 -16.07
C LYS A 50 22.51 11.58 -14.72
N TYR A 51 21.48 10.78 -14.43
CA TYR A 51 21.36 10.06 -13.17
C TYR A 51 21.78 8.60 -13.39
N LYS A 52 23.03 8.24 -13.07
CA LYS A 52 23.55 6.87 -13.35
C LYS A 52 23.28 5.83 -12.26
N SER A 53 22.98 6.26 -11.04
CA SER A 53 22.66 5.40 -9.90
C SER A 53 21.89 6.17 -8.84
N ILE A 54 21.29 5.47 -7.87
CA ILE A 54 20.57 6.10 -6.76
C ILE A 54 21.51 7.04 -5.97
N PHE A 55 22.69 6.57 -5.56
CA PHE A 55 23.65 7.38 -4.80
C PHE A 55 24.13 8.62 -5.58
N LYS A 56 24.49 8.45 -6.86
CA LYS A 56 24.85 9.59 -7.71
C LYS A 56 23.67 10.53 -7.91
N GLY A 57 22.44 10.00 -7.99
CA GLY A 57 21.24 10.80 -8.14
C GLY A 57 20.90 11.63 -6.91
N PHE A 58 21.14 11.09 -5.71
CA PHE A 58 21.10 11.88 -4.47
C PHE A 58 22.16 12.99 -4.48
N ALA A 59 23.41 12.67 -4.81
CA ALA A 59 24.50 13.64 -4.84
C ALA A 59 24.26 14.77 -5.86
N ILE A 60 23.81 14.44 -7.08
CA ILE A 60 23.48 15.43 -8.12
C ILE A 60 22.29 16.28 -7.67
N SER A 61 21.21 15.65 -7.19
CA SER A 61 20.01 16.38 -6.77
C SER A 61 20.28 17.33 -5.61
N PHE A 62 21.15 16.92 -4.67
CA PHE A 62 21.60 17.76 -3.57
C PHE A 62 22.50 18.91 -4.04
N ARG A 63 23.42 18.68 -4.99
CA ARG A 63 24.26 19.73 -5.57
C ARG A 63 23.47 20.78 -6.35
N GLU A 64 22.40 20.37 -7.05
CA GLU A 64 21.62 21.27 -7.89
C GLU A 64 20.63 22.18 -7.13
N GLY A 65 20.17 21.77 -5.96
CA GLY A 65 19.16 22.54 -5.23
C GLY A 65 18.95 22.16 -3.77
N GLY A 66 19.96 21.51 -3.17
CA GLY A 66 19.96 21.14 -1.75
C GLY A 66 18.83 20.20 -1.33
N VAL A 67 18.50 20.25 -0.04
CA VAL A 67 17.44 19.42 0.57
C VAL A 67 16.07 19.72 -0.02
N ALA A 68 15.78 20.98 -0.36
CA ALA A 68 14.51 21.39 -0.95
C ALA A 68 14.24 20.68 -2.29
N ASN A 69 15.30 20.41 -3.06
CA ASN A 69 15.20 19.68 -4.31
C ASN A 69 14.97 18.18 -4.11
N LEU A 70 15.44 17.60 -3.00
CA LEU A 70 15.24 16.18 -2.66
C LEU A 70 13.82 15.89 -2.16
N VAL A 71 13.14 16.87 -1.56
CA VAL A 71 11.76 16.70 -1.07
C VAL A 71 10.72 17.23 -2.05
N LYS A 72 11.08 17.51 -3.31
CA LYS A 72 10.13 18.03 -4.30
C LYS A 72 8.97 17.05 -4.51
N GLY A 73 7.75 17.55 -4.37
CA GLY A 73 6.53 16.72 -4.43
C GLY A 73 6.13 16.08 -3.10
N TRP A 74 6.77 16.43 -1.96
CA TRP A 74 6.36 15.93 -0.65
C TRP A 74 4.91 16.27 -0.30
N ALA A 75 4.43 17.47 -0.65
CA ALA A 75 3.08 17.93 -0.35
C ALA A 75 1.98 17.10 -1.06
N PRO A 76 2.01 16.93 -2.41
CA PRO A 76 1.04 16.05 -3.06
C PRO A 76 1.20 14.60 -2.62
N THR A 77 2.42 14.15 -2.28
CA THR A 77 2.64 12.81 -1.71
C THR A 77 1.93 12.65 -0.37
N LEU A 78 2.16 13.56 0.58
CA LEU A 78 1.55 13.50 1.90
C LEU A 78 0.03 13.51 1.81
N ILE A 79 -0.54 14.47 1.07
CA ILE A 79 -2.00 14.64 0.97
C ILE A 79 -2.62 13.47 0.22
N GLY A 80 -2.08 13.13 -0.95
CA GLY A 80 -2.59 12.06 -1.80
C GLY A 80 -2.57 10.71 -1.09
N TYR A 81 -1.43 10.31 -0.51
CA TYR A 81 -1.33 9.02 0.18
C TYR A 81 -2.06 9.00 1.53
N SER A 82 -2.28 10.15 2.19
CA SER A 82 -3.14 10.21 3.37
C SER A 82 -4.61 9.97 3.01
N LEU A 83 -5.10 10.58 1.92
CA LEU A 83 -6.46 10.35 1.42
C LEU A 83 -6.61 8.90 0.93
N GLN A 84 -5.66 8.41 0.13
CA GLN A 84 -5.64 7.02 -0.31
C GLN A 84 -5.64 6.06 0.89
N GLY A 85 -4.77 6.28 1.87
CA GLY A 85 -4.69 5.47 3.08
C GLY A 85 -5.99 5.46 3.88
N SER A 86 -6.63 6.63 4.02
CA SER A 86 -7.90 6.76 4.71
C SER A 86 -8.99 5.89 4.09
N VAL A 87 -9.19 6.05 2.78
CA VAL A 87 -10.22 5.32 2.03
C VAL A 87 -9.88 3.83 1.95
N LYS A 88 -8.62 3.49 1.73
CA LYS A 88 -8.15 2.09 1.62
C LYS A 88 -8.37 1.29 2.90
N PHE A 89 -7.91 1.80 4.04
CA PHE A 89 -8.00 1.04 5.30
C PHE A 89 -9.42 1.01 5.87
N ALA A 90 -10.17 2.11 5.78
CA ALA A 90 -11.57 2.12 6.19
C ALA A 90 -12.44 1.30 5.25
N GLY A 91 -12.24 1.45 3.93
CA GLY A 91 -12.94 0.71 2.90
C GLY A 91 -12.66 -0.79 3.00
N TYR A 92 -11.42 -1.20 3.27
CA TYR A 92 -11.07 -2.61 3.45
C TYR A 92 -11.89 -3.24 4.57
N GLU A 93 -11.94 -2.62 5.74
CA GLU A 93 -12.72 -3.15 6.87
C GLU A 93 -14.24 -3.12 6.57
N TYR A 94 -14.72 -2.07 5.91
CA TYR A 94 -16.13 -1.95 5.52
C TYR A 94 -16.56 -3.03 4.52
N PHE A 95 -15.82 -3.20 3.42
CA PHE A 95 -16.11 -4.21 2.41
C PHE A 95 -15.91 -5.63 2.96
N LYS A 96 -14.91 -5.84 3.83
CA LYS A 96 -14.72 -7.13 4.50
C LYS A 96 -15.95 -7.47 5.37
N TYR A 97 -16.43 -6.52 6.17
CA TYR A 97 -17.66 -6.70 6.94
C TYR A 97 -18.87 -6.95 6.04
N LYS A 98 -19.05 -6.15 4.99
CA LYS A 98 -20.19 -6.25 4.08
C LYS A 98 -20.20 -7.57 3.32
N PHE A 99 -19.08 -7.98 2.73
CA PHE A 99 -18.98 -9.24 1.98
C PHE A 99 -19.10 -10.45 2.90
N ALA A 100 -18.54 -10.41 4.12
CA ALA A 100 -18.74 -11.47 5.10
C ALA A 100 -20.21 -11.57 5.56
N SER A 101 -20.93 -10.44 5.70
CA SER A 101 -22.35 -10.43 6.06
C SER A 101 -23.30 -10.91 4.96
N MET A 102 -22.82 -11.05 3.73
CA MET A 102 -23.60 -11.50 2.57
C MET A 102 -23.53 -13.01 2.35
N VAL A 103 -22.65 -13.72 3.07
CA VAL A 103 -22.47 -15.17 2.98
C VAL A 103 -22.72 -15.81 4.34
N ASP A 104 -23.01 -17.10 4.36
CA ASP A 104 -23.10 -17.87 5.60
C ASP A 104 -21.74 -17.95 6.33
N GLU A 105 -21.75 -18.15 7.64
CA GLU A 105 -20.54 -18.17 8.47
C GLU A 105 -19.52 -19.24 8.02
N GLU A 106 -19.99 -20.36 7.47
CA GLU A 106 -19.14 -21.45 6.99
C GLU A 106 -18.44 -21.05 5.69
N SER A 107 -19.17 -20.50 4.72
CA SER A 107 -18.61 -19.93 3.49
C SER A 107 -17.72 -18.72 3.76
N ALA A 108 -18.07 -17.86 4.73
CA ALA A 108 -17.25 -16.73 5.15
C ALA A 108 -15.87 -17.19 5.60
N TYR A 109 -15.81 -18.31 6.34
CA TYR A 109 -14.56 -18.89 6.80
C TYR A 109 -13.80 -19.62 5.68
N LEU A 110 -14.48 -20.44 4.88
CA LEU A 110 -13.85 -21.21 3.80
C LEU A 110 -13.29 -20.31 2.70
N TYR A 111 -14.05 -19.29 2.28
CA TYR A 111 -13.68 -18.36 1.20
C TYR A 111 -13.09 -17.04 1.70
N ARG A 112 -12.68 -16.96 2.97
CA ARG A 112 -12.13 -15.74 3.60
C ARG A 112 -11.06 -15.03 2.76
N THR A 113 -10.14 -15.79 2.15
CA THR A 113 -9.09 -15.23 1.30
C THR A 113 -9.69 -14.48 0.10
N TYR A 114 -10.69 -15.07 -0.58
CA TYR A 114 -11.35 -14.43 -1.72
C TYR A 114 -12.15 -13.20 -1.29
N LEU A 115 -12.81 -13.25 -0.14
CA LEU A 115 -13.51 -12.11 0.43
C LEU A 115 -12.54 -10.96 0.75
N TYR A 116 -11.37 -11.24 1.30
CA TYR A 116 -10.34 -10.24 1.59
C TYR A 116 -9.73 -9.65 0.31
N LEU A 117 -9.50 -10.49 -0.70
CA LEU A 117 -9.05 -10.05 -2.03
C LEU A 117 -10.08 -9.13 -2.68
N GLY A 118 -11.37 -9.50 -2.65
CA GLY A 118 -12.46 -8.65 -3.14
C GLY A 118 -12.56 -7.34 -2.37
N ALA A 119 -12.55 -7.40 -1.04
CA ALA A 119 -12.67 -6.22 -0.18
C ALA A 119 -11.51 -5.23 -0.39
N SER A 120 -10.28 -5.75 -0.49
CA SER A 120 -9.09 -4.94 -0.73
C SER A 120 -9.07 -4.34 -2.15
N ALA A 121 -9.51 -5.08 -3.17
CA ALA A 121 -9.64 -4.55 -4.52
C ALA A 121 -10.68 -3.43 -4.61
N SER A 122 -11.88 -3.63 -4.04
CA SER A 122 -12.93 -2.61 -4.01
C SER A 122 -12.48 -1.34 -3.26
N ALA A 123 -11.77 -1.51 -2.14
CA ALA A 123 -11.22 -0.38 -1.39
C ALA A 123 -10.16 0.39 -2.19
N GLU A 124 -9.23 -0.30 -2.86
CA GLU A 124 -8.16 0.35 -3.63
C GLU A 124 -8.70 1.12 -4.83
N LEU A 125 -9.65 0.55 -5.58
CA LEU A 125 -10.23 1.19 -6.76
C LEU A 125 -10.80 2.58 -6.42
N ILE A 126 -11.52 2.68 -5.30
CA ILE A 126 -12.09 3.94 -4.81
C ILE A 126 -10.99 4.85 -4.26
N ALA A 127 -10.04 4.30 -3.50
CA ALA A 127 -8.95 5.08 -2.91
C ALA A 127 -8.06 5.75 -3.98
N ASP A 128 -7.86 5.09 -5.11
CA ASP A 128 -7.05 5.60 -6.21
C ASP A 128 -7.70 6.76 -6.97
N ILE A 129 -9.03 6.89 -6.93
CA ILE A 129 -9.73 8.07 -7.45
C ILE A 129 -9.30 9.32 -6.67
N PHE A 130 -9.16 9.21 -5.35
CA PHE A 130 -8.69 10.30 -4.50
C PHE A 130 -7.19 10.55 -4.64
N LEU A 131 -6.40 9.50 -4.92
CA LEU A 131 -4.94 9.62 -5.10
C LEU A 131 -4.58 10.26 -6.45
N ALA A 132 -5.30 9.93 -7.52
CA ALA A 132 -4.90 10.22 -8.90
C ALA A 132 -4.52 11.70 -9.16
N PRO A 133 -5.29 12.71 -8.71
CA PRO A 133 -4.93 14.11 -8.92
C PRO A 133 -3.59 14.49 -8.27
N PHE A 134 -3.31 13.96 -7.09
CA PHE A 134 -2.07 14.23 -6.36
C PHE A 134 -0.90 13.44 -6.94
N GLU A 135 -1.12 12.20 -7.38
CA GLU A 135 -0.09 11.42 -8.06
C GLU A 135 0.32 12.08 -9.39
N ALA A 136 -0.64 12.53 -10.19
CA ALA A 136 -0.38 13.26 -11.42
C ALA A 136 0.43 14.54 -11.16
N THR A 137 0.06 15.30 -10.12
CA THR A 137 0.77 16.51 -9.71
C THR A 137 2.18 16.21 -9.22
N LYS A 138 2.35 15.18 -8.37
CA LYS A 138 3.64 14.71 -7.87
C LYS A 138 4.58 14.35 -9.02
N VAL A 139 4.11 13.50 -9.93
CA VAL A 139 4.89 13.05 -11.09
C VAL A 139 5.32 14.25 -11.92
N ARG A 140 4.39 15.17 -12.26
CA ARG A 140 4.73 16.38 -13.04
C ARG A 140 5.80 17.23 -12.35
N MET A 141 5.66 17.47 -11.05
CA MET A 141 6.63 18.25 -10.28
C MET A 141 8.02 17.58 -10.25
N GLN A 142 8.09 16.25 -10.20
CA GLN A 142 9.33 15.49 -10.07
C GLN A 142 10.04 15.25 -11.41
N THR A 143 9.29 15.13 -12.51
CA THR A 143 9.83 14.78 -13.83
C THR A 143 10.09 15.98 -14.74
N THR A 144 9.37 17.10 -14.58
CA THR A 144 9.56 18.29 -15.41
C THR A 144 10.68 19.19 -14.85
N PRO A 145 11.79 19.39 -15.60
CA PRO A 145 12.85 20.32 -15.20
C PRO A 145 12.30 21.74 -15.05
N GLY A 146 12.76 22.49 -14.04
CA GLY A 146 12.32 23.88 -13.80
C GLY A 146 10.88 24.06 -13.32
N TYR A 147 10.09 22.99 -13.20
CA TYR A 147 8.69 23.09 -12.75
C TYR A 147 8.58 23.50 -11.29
N THR A 148 7.49 24.17 -10.91
CA THR A 148 7.28 24.66 -9.53
C THR A 148 7.32 23.53 -8.49
N SER A 149 7.89 23.83 -7.31
CA SER A 149 7.88 22.94 -6.14
C SER A 149 6.64 23.13 -5.26
N GLN A 150 5.77 24.09 -5.60
CA GLN A 150 4.60 24.44 -4.81
C GLN A 150 3.33 23.83 -5.44
N MET A 151 2.70 22.89 -4.73
CA MET A 151 1.46 22.24 -5.17
C MET A 151 0.35 23.25 -5.49
N ARG A 152 0.23 24.31 -4.68
CA ARG A 152 -0.73 25.42 -4.87
C ARG A 152 -0.57 26.18 -6.18
N VAL A 153 0.59 26.08 -6.83
CA VAL A 153 0.86 26.67 -8.14
C VAL A 153 0.76 25.60 -9.23
N ALA A 154 1.27 24.39 -8.96
CA ALA A 154 1.27 23.28 -9.91
C ALA A 154 -0.14 22.85 -10.33
N MET A 155 -1.04 22.59 -9.37
CA MET A 155 -2.38 22.08 -9.69
C MET A 155 -3.22 23.07 -10.50
N PRO A 156 -3.32 24.37 -10.12
CA PRO A 156 -4.06 25.34 -10.94
C PRO A 156 -3.43 25.52 -12.32
N HIS A 157 -2.10 25.52 -12.43
CA HIS A 157 -1.43 25.59 -13.72
C HIS A 157 -1.78 24.39 -14.59
N MET A 158 -1.69 23.16 -14.07
CA MET A 158 -2.05 21.94 -14.82
C MET A 158 -3.50 21.98 -15.29
N TYR A 159 -4.42 22.43 -14.43
CA TYR A 159 -5.83 22.59 -14.77
C TYR A 159 -6.03 23.63 -15.88
N ALA A 160 -5.37 24.79 -15.79
CA ALA A 160 -5.48 25.84 -16.79
C ALA A 160 -4.90 25.45 -18.15
N THR A 161 -3.80 24.68 -18.19
CA THR A 161 -3.13 24.33 -19.44
C THR A 161 -3.66 23.07 -20.13
N GLU A 162 -4.12 22.08 -19.37
CA GLU A 162 -4.51 20.76 -19.90
C GLU A 162 -5.94 20.34 -19.55
N GLY A 163 -6.65 21.14 -18.76
CA GLY A 163 -7.99 20.84 -18.27
C GLY A 163 -8.02 19.77 -17.18
N PHE A 164 -9.23 19.43 -16.72
CA PHE A 164 -9.44 18.48 -15.61
C PHE A 164 -8.95 17.05 -15.91
N GLY A 165 -8.99 16.64 -17.19
CA GLY A 165 -8.63 15.27 -17.60
C GLY A 165 -7.20 14.89 -17.26
N VAL A 166 -6.28 15.85 -17.13
CA VAL A 166 -4.87 15.60 -16.80
C VAL A 166 -4.68 14.82 -15.49
N PHE A 167 -5.56 15.04 -14.51
CA PHE A 167 -5.49 14.42 -13.19
C PHE A 167 -5.81 12.92 -13.21
N TYR A 168 -6.52 12.45 -14.23
CA TYR A 168 -6.99 11.06 -14.33
C TYR A 168 -6.44 10.29 -15.54
N LYS A 169 -5.63 10.94 -16.40
CA LYS A 169 -4.93 10.26 -17.51
C LYS A 169 -4.13 9.03 -17.06
N GLY A 170 -3.58 9.06 -15.84
CA GLY A 170 -2.80 7.97 -15.25
C GLY A 170 -3.61 6.97 -14.41
N LEU A 171 -4.94 7.07 -14.33
CA LEU A 171 -5.74 6.26 -13.40
C LEU A 171 -5.71 4.76 -13.76
N THR A 172 -5.87 4.41 -15.04
CA THR A 172 -5.81 3.01 -15.49
C THR A 172 -4.47 2.33 -15.18
N PRO A 173 -3.31 2.92 -15.55
CA PRO A 173 -2.02 2.34 -15.17
C PRO A 173 -1.79 2.38 -13.64
N LEU A 174 -2.37 3.35 -12.93
CA LEU A 174 -2.35 3.38 -11.47
C LEU A 174 -3.07 2.16 -10.88
N TRP A 175 -4.29 1.84 -11.32
CA TRP A 175 -5.02 0.66 -10.88
C TRP A 175 -4.29 -0.64 -11.22
N GLY A 176 -3.71 -0.74 -12.42
CA GLY A 176 -2.93 -1.91 -12.83
C GLY A 176 -1.73 -2.20 -11.92
N ARG A 177 -1.21 -1.17 -11.24
CA ARG A 177 -0.13 -1.28 -10.26
C ARG A 177 -0.65 -1.49 -8.84
N GLN A 178 -1.61 -0.67 -8.41
CA GLN A 178 -2.03 -0.56 -7.01
C GLN A 178 -2.98 -1.67 -6.57
N VAL A 179 -3.91 -2.09 -7.43
CA VAL A 179 -4.90 -3.13 -7.06
C VAL A 179 -4.23 -4.47 -6.76
N PRO A 180 -3.36 -5.03 -7.64
CA PRO A 180 -2.67 -6.29 -7.33
C PRO A 180 -1.76 -6.17 -6.11
N TYR A 181 -1.12 -5.01 -5.94
CA TYR A 181 -0.26 -4.72 -4.80
C TYR A 181 -1.04 -4.76 -3.48
N THR A 182 -2.18 -4.07 -3.42
CA THR A 182 -3.03 -3.98 -2.23
C THR A 182 -3.69 -5.32 -1.91
N MET A 183 -4.18 -6.04 -2.92
CA MET A 183 -4.72 -7.40 -2.76
C MET A 183 -3.71 -8.33 -2.09
N MET A 184 -2.47 -8.37 -2.61
CA MET A 184 -1.41 -9.18 -2.04
C MET A 184 -1.01 -8.71 -0.64
N LYS A 185 -0.99 -7.40 -0.40
CA LYS A 185 -0.60 -6.79 0.87
C LYS A 185 -1.52 -7.20 2.00
N PHE A 186 -2.83 -7.04 1.83
CA PHE A 186 -3.78 -7.38 2.88
C PHE A 186 -3.91 -8.89 3.07
N ALA A 187 -4.02 -9.66 1.99
CA ALA A 187 -4.14 -11.12 2.09
C ALA A 187 -2.90 -11.78 2.72
N SER A 188 -1.70 -11.38 2.29
CA SER A 188 -0.45 -11.92 2.83
C SER A 188 -0.22 -11.50 4.26
N PHE A 189 -0.52 -10.24 4.61
CA PHE A 189 -0.35 -9.75 5.97
C PHE A 189 -1.21 -10.53 6.97
N GLU A 190 -2.50 -10.73 6.66
CA GLU A 190 -3.39 -11.47 7.56
C GLU A 190 -2.96 -12.93 7.72
N LYS A 191 -2.62 -13.61 6.61
CA LYS A 191 -2.12 -15.00 6.67
C LYS A 191 -0.80 -15.13 7.40
N THR A 192 0.11 -14.19 7.19
CA THR A 192 1.41 -14.19 7.87
C THR A 192 1.23 -13.93 9.36
N LEU A 193 0.36 -13.00 9.74
CA LEU A 193 0.04 -12.78 11.16
C LEU A 193 -0.55 -14.03 11.80
N GLU A 194 -1.53 -14.67 11.17
CA GLU A 194 -2.11 -15.93 11.67
C GLU A 194 -1.05 -17.01 11.86
N TYR A 195 -0.16 -17.17 10.87
CA TYR A 195 0.92 -18.14 10.93
C TYR A 195 1.91 -17.84 12.06
N LEU A 196 2.34 -16.58 12.21
CA LEU A 196 3.28 -16.16 13.26
C LEU A 196 2.68 -16.35 14.66
N TYR A 197 1.42 -15.99 14.87
CA TYR A 197 0.76 -16.20 16.17
C TYR A 197 0.47 -17.68 16.46
N ALA A 198 0.28 -18.52 15.43
CA ALA A 198 0.04 -19.95 15.63
C ALA A 198 1.32 -20.77 15.88
N ASN A 199 2.45 -20.40 15.25
CA ASN A 199 3.64 -21.25 15.20
C ASN A 199 4.90 -20.64 15.83
N VAL A 200 4.98 -19.31 15.93
CA VAL A 200 6.22 -18.61 16.33
C VAL A 200 6.08 -17.92 17.68
N VAL A 201 4.89 -17.38 17.99
CA VAL A 201 4.62 -16.72 19.27
C VAL A 201 3.96 -17.72 20.22
N PRO A 202 4.64 -18.17 21.29
CA PRO A 202 4.12 -19.20 22.20
C PRO A 202 3.01 -18.69 23.15
N LYS A 203 2.57 -17.44 22.99
CA LYS A 203 1.60 -16.78 23.86
C LYS A 203 0.44 -16.21 23.04
N PRO A 204 -0.81 -16.33 23.53
CA PRO A 204 -1.95 -15.65 22.95
C PRO A 204 -1.72 -14.14 22.84
N ARG A 205 -2.28 -13.53 21.78
CA ARG A 205 -2.03 -12.13 21.39
C ARG A 205 -2.40 -11.13 22.50
N ASP A 206 -3.34 -11.48 23.36
CA ASP A 206 -3.79 -10.71 24.53
C ASP A 206 -2.78 -10.69 25.70
N GLN A 207 -1.88 -11.68 25.75
CA GLN A 207 -0.82 -11.82 26.76
C GLN A 207 0.52 -11.26 26.30
N CYS A 208 0.68 -10.92 25.01
CA CYS A 208 1.89 -10.29 24.47
C CYS A 208 1.99 -8.83 24.92
N THR A 209 3.20 -8.38 25.25
CA THR A 209 3.50 -6.97 25.50
C THR A 209 3.26 -6.12 24.25
N LYS A 210 3.07 -4.81 24.43
CA LYS A 210 2.86 -3.88 23.30
C LYS A 210 4.03 -3.91 22.31
N VAL A 211 5.25 -4.03 22.81
CA VAL A 211 6.48 -4.07 21.99
C VAL A 211 6.53 -5.36 21.17
N GLU A 212 6.29 -6.52 21.79
CA GLU A 212 6.24 -7.81 21.07
C GLU A 212 5.19 -7.80 19.96
N GLN A 213 4.00 -7.25 20.22
CA GLN A 213 2.95 -7.12 19.21
C GLN A 213 3.38 -6.24 18.02
N LEU A 214 4.08 -5.14 18.28
CA LEU A 214 4.56 -4.24 17.24
C LEU A 214 5.69 -4.88 16.41
N VAL A 215 6.60 -5.63 17.04
CA VAL A 215 7.65 -6.38 16.35
C VAL A 215 7.05 -7.46 15.45
N VAL A 216 6.11 -8.26 15.97
CA VAL A 216 5.41 -9.28 15.18
C VAL A 216 4.68 -8.64 14.00
N THR A 217 4.01 -7.50 14.22
CA THR A 217 3.34 -6.75 13.14
C THR A 217 4.33 -6.26 12.08
N PHE A 218 5.47 -5.70 12.48
CA PHE A 218 6.49 -5.26 11.54
C PHE A 218 7.03 -6.43 10.72
N THR A 219 7.37 -7.54 11.37
CA THR A 219 7.88 -8.75 10.69
C THR A 219 6.83 -9.33 9.74
N ALA A 220 5.56 -9.42 10.16
CA ALA A 220 4.47 -9.84 9.29
C ALA A 220 4.29 -8.89 8.09
N GLY A 221 4.38 -7.58 8.34
CA GLY A 221 4.32 -6.56 7.30
C GLY A 221 5.49 -6.64 6.32
N TYR A 222 6.70 -6.93 6.80
CA TYR A 222 7.88 -7.09 5.96
C TYR A 222 7.74 -8.33 5.06
N ILE A 223 7.40 -9.50 5.62
CA ILE A 223 7.17 -10.74 4.87
C ILE A 223 6.05 -10.54 3.83
N ALA A 224 4.93 -9.91 4.23
CA ALA A 224 3.87 -9.55 3.29
C ALA A 224 4.39 -8.64 2.18
N GLY A 225 5.26 -7.68 2.49
CA GLY A 225 5.92 -6.81 1.51
C GLY A 225 6.85 -7.57 0.56
N VAL A 226 7.54 -8.63 1.01
CA VAL A 226 8.31 -9.51 0.12
C VAL A 226 7.39 -10.21 -0.88
N LEU A 227 6.28 -10.79 -0.41
CA LEU A 227 5.29 -11.44 -1.26
C LEU A 227 4.64 -10.45 -2.25
N CYS A 228 4.30 -9.25 -1.78
CA CYS A 228 3.84 -8.15 -2.63
C CYS A 228 4.85 -7.80 -3.71
N ALA A 229 6.13 -7.69 -3.35
CA ALA A 229 7.18 -7.38 -4.32
C ALA A 229 7.22 -8.47 -5.40
N ILE A 230 7.27 -9.75 -5.02
CA ILE A 230 7.33 -10.87 -5.97
C ILE A 230 6.13 -10.88 -6.92
N VAL A 231 4.91 -10.76 -6.40
CA VAL A 231 3.71 -10.87 -7.24
C VAL A 231 3.47 -9.61 -8.09
N SER A 232 3.77 -8.43 -7.57
CA SER A 232 3.58 -7.17 -8.31
C SER A 232 4.72 -6.82 -9.26
N HIS A 233 5.89 -7.45 -9.13
CA HIS A 233 7.08 -7.09 -9.93
C HIS A 233 6.87 -7.20 -11.44
N PRO A 234 6.26 -8.28 -11.97
CA PRO A 234 6.00 -8.38 -13.41
C PRO A 234 5.12 -7.26 -13.95
N SER A 235 3.98 -7.02 -13.30
CA SER A 235 3.05 -5.97 -13.69
C SER A 235 3.69 -4.59 -13.63
N ASP A 236 4.52 -4.33 -12.61
CA ASP A 236 5.22 -3.06 -12.49
C ASP A 236 6.30 -2.85 -13.55
N THR A 237 7.05 -3.89 -13.92
CA THR A 237 8.01 -3.83 -15.03
C THR A 237 7.30 -3.49 -16.34
N VAL A 238 6.15 -4.13 -16.61
CA VAL A 238 5.33 -3.87 -17.81
C VAL A 238 4.78 -2.45 -17.80
N VAL A 239 4.14 -2.02 -16.72
CA VAL A 239 3.57 -0.66 -16.60
C VAL A 239 4.65 0.41 -16.68
N SER A 240 5.82 0.19 -16.09
CA SER A 240 6.95 1.13 -16.18
C SER A 240 7.47 1.27 -17.60
N LYS A 241 7.46 0.19 -18.40
CA LYS A 241 7.84 0.22 -19.82
C LYS A 241 6.78 0.89 -20.69
N LEU A 242 5.49 0.61 -20.47
CA LEU A 242 4.38 1.30 -21.13
C LEU A 242 4.40 2.81 -20.87
N ASN A 243 4.75 3.23 -19.66
CA ASN A 243 4.87 4.66 -19.33
C ASN A 243 6.05 5.34 -20.04
N LYS A 244 7.08 4.59 -20.46
CA LYS A 244 8.22 5.11 -21.23
C LYS A 244 7.95 5.13 -22.73
N ASP A 245 7.23 4.14 -23.23
CA ASP A 245 6.82 4.03 -24.63
C ASP A 245 5.30 3.81 -24.71
N PRO A 246 4.50 4.89 -24.88
CA PRO A 246 3.05 4.80 -24.98
C PRO A 246 2.57 4.02 -26.20
N SER A 247 3.42 3.77 -27.21
CA SER A 247 3.08 3.01 -28.40
C SER A 247 3.30 1.50 -28.22
N ALA A 248 4.01 1.10 -27.17
CA ALA A 248 4.29 -0.30 -26.89
C ALA A 248 3.04 -1.03 -26.40
N THR A 249 2.89 -2.30 -26.80
CA THR A 249 1.86 -3.20 -26.29
C THR A 249 2.42 -4.07 -25.18
N ILE A 250 1.57 -4.53 -24.25
CA ILE A 250 1.96 -5.47 -23.19
C ILE A 250 2.68 -6.70 -23.78
N GLY A 251 2.13 -7.26 -24.87
CA GLY A 251 2.74 -8.41 -25.56
C GLY A 251 4.08 -8.09 -26.22
N GLY A 252 4.23 -6.88 -26.78
CA GLY A 252 5.51 -6.40 -27.31
C GLY A 252 6.59 -6.26 -26.24
N ILE A 253 6.24 -5.68 -25.08
CA ILE A 253 7.16 -5.51 -23.96
C ILE A 253 7.59 -6.85 -23.39
N ILE A 254 6.67 -7.81 -23.23
CA ILE A 254 7.01 -9.14 -22.73
C ILE A 254 7.97 -9.85 -23.69
N LYS A 255 7.79 -9.69 -25.00
CA LYS A 255 8.71 -10.23 -26.02
C LYS A 255 10.07 -9.52 -26.04
N GLU A 256 10.12 -8.21 -25.88
CA GLU A 256 11.36 -7.40 -25.87
C GLU A 256 12.20 -7.66 -24.61
N VAL A 257 11.55 -7.67 -23.44
CA VAL A 257 12.24 -7.79 -22.15
C VAL A 257 12.59 -9.26 -21.84
N GLY A 258 11.74 -10.19 -22.28
CA GLY A 258 11.86 -11.62 -21.99
C GLY A 258 11.52 -11.98 -20.55
N MET A 259 11.17 -13.26 -20.31
CA MET A 259 10.71 -13.74 -19.00
C MET A 259 11.73 -13.54 -17.89
N VAL A 260 13.04 -13.59 -18.20
CA VAL A 260 14.12 -13.34 -17.23
C VAL A 260 14.33 -11.83 -16.99
N GLY A 261 14.15 -11.01 -18.02
CA GLY A 261 14.29 -9.56 -17.90
C GLY A 261 13.21 -8.92 -17.03
N ILE A 262 12.01 -9.52 -17.00
CA ILE A 262 10.88 -9.05 -16.18
C ILE A 262 11.24 -9.01 -14.69
N TRP A 263 12.08 -9.93 -14.23
CA TRP A 263 12.49 -10.07 -12.82
C TRP A 263 13.69 -9.21 -12.43
N ARG A 264 14.28 -8.45 -13.36
CA ARG A 264 15.40 -7.55 -13.06
C ARG A 264 14.96 -6.48 -12.04
N GLY A 265 15.76 -6.30 -10.99
CA GLY A 265 15.50 -5.32 -9.94
C GLY A 265 14.59 -5.81 -8.80
N LEU A 266 14.18 -7.09 -8.80
CA LEU A 266 13.33 -7.66 -7.75
C LEU A 266 13.93 -7.50 -6.34
N VAL A 267 15.23 -7.75 -6.16
CA VAL A 267 15.90 -7.64 -4.85
C VAL A 267 15.80 -6.21 -4.29
N ALA A 268 16.06 -5.20 -5.11
CA ALA A 268 15.92 -3.81 -4.71
C ALA A 268 14.45 -3.47 -4.36
N ARG A 269 13.51 -4.02 -5.14
CA ARG A 269 12.08 -3.88 -4.86
C ARG A 269 11.67 -4.55 -3.55
N ILE A 270 12.20 -5.73 -3.24
CA ILE A 270 11.94 -6.45 -1.98
C ILE A 270 12.37 -5.60 -0.78
N ILE A 271 13.57 -5.04 -0.80
CA ILE A 271 14.07 -4.19 0.29
C ILE A 271 13.17 -2.96 0.46
N MET A 272 12.85 -2.29 -0.65
CA MET A 272 12.04 -1.06 -0.64
C MET A 272 10.60 -1.31 -0.19
N ILE A 273 9.91 -2.24 -0.85
CA ILE A 273 8.50 -2.57 -0.59
C ILE A 273 8.34 -3.29 0.74
N GLY A 274 9.25 -4.20 1.09
CA GLY A 274 9.28 -4.89 2.39
C GLY A 274 9.34 -3.89 3.53
N THR A 275 10.32 -2.97 3.48
CA THR A 275 10.50 -1.94 4.51
C THR A 275 9.32 -0.97 4.55
N LEU A 276 8.86 -0.48 3.40
CA LEU A 276 7.71 0.43 3.31
C LEU A 276 6.45 -0.23 3.90
N THR A 277 6.17 -1.48 3.53
CA THR A 277 5.00 -2.22 4.00
C THR A 277 5.08 -2.53 5.50
N GLY A 278 6.25 -2.97 5.97
CA GLY A 278 6.52 -3.19 7.39
C GLY A 278 6.28 -1.92 8.22
N LEU A 279 6.81 -0.79 7.78
CA LEU A 279 6.60 0.51 8.45
C LEU A 279 5.13 0.95 8.41
N GLN A 280 4.43 0.75 7.30
CA GLN A 280 3.00 1.09 7.19
C GLN A 280 2.16 0.32 8.21
N TRP A 281 2.38 -0.99 8.30
CA TRP A 281 1.67 -1.83 9.27
C TRP A 281 2.08 -1.50 10.71
N PHE A 282 3.36 -1.20 10.95
CA PHE A 282 3.84 -0.76 12.25
C PHE A 282 3.15 0.54 12.71
N VAL A 283 3.13 1.58 11.85
CA VAL A 283 2.46 2.85 12.16
C VAL A 283 0.96 2.64 12.38
N TYR A 284 0.32 1.82 11.55
CA TYR A 284 -1.10 1.52 11.70
C TYR A 284 -1.42 0.76 13.00
N ASP A 285 -0.62 -0.22 13.38
CA ASP A 285 -0.85 -0.97 14.62
C ASP A 285 -0.49 -0.14 15.86
N ALA A 286 0.55 0.70 15.78
CA ALA A 286 0.85 1.69 16.81
C ALA A 286 -0.31 2.66 17.02
N PHE A 287 -0.93 3.13 15.93
CA PHE A 287 -2.14 3.95 16.00
C PHE A 287 -3.31 3.21 16.68
N LYS A 288 -3.53 1.93 16.34
CA LYS A 288 -4.54 1.08 17.01
C LYS A 288 -4.26 0.87 18.49
N VAL A 289 -2.99 0.67 18.89
CA VAL A 289 -2.59 0.59 20.31
C VAL A 289 -2.92 1.89 21.03
N TYR A 290 -2.52 3.02 20.44
CA TYR A 290 -2.70 4.34 21.02
C TYR A 290 -4.19 4.68 21.21
N THR A 291 -4.99 4.43 20.19
CA THR A 291 -6.44 4.71 20.21
C THR A 291 -7.26 3.64 20.94
N ARG A 292 -6.66 2.51 21.35
CA ARG A 292 -7.34 1.37 22.00
C ARG A 292 -8.47 0.77 21.14
N MET A 293 -8.26 0.73 19.82
CA MET A 293 -9.22 0.12 18.90
C MET A 293 -9.32 -1.40 19.09
N PRO A 294 -10.52 -1.98 18.90
CA PRO A 294 -10.65 -3.42 18.82
C PRO A 294 -9.89 -3.92 17.59
N ARG A 295 -9.15 -5.01 17.77
CA ARG A 295 -8.47 -5.70 16.67
C ARG A 295 -9.33 -6.88 16.25
N PRO A 296 -9.46 -7.18 14.94
CA PRO A 296 -10.16 -8.38 14.50
C PRO A 296 -9.53 -9.60 15.19
N PRO A 297 -10.33 -10.46 15.85
CA PRO A 297 -9.80 -11.70 16.37
C PRO A 297 -9.27 -12.56 15.22
N PRO A 298 -8.25 -13.40 15.44
CA PRO A 298 -7.84 -14.39 14.44
C PRO A 298 -9.06 -15.20 14.00
N ALA A 299 -9.19 -15.46 12.69
CA ALA A 299 -10.34 -16.20 12.19
C ALA A 299 -10.35 -17.60 12.82
N ALA A 300 -11.28 -17.85 13.74
CA ALA A 300 -11.49 -19.15 14.34
C ALA A 300 -12.42 -19.98 13.44
N MET A 301 -12.13 -21.27 13.30
CA MET A 301 -13.02 -22.19 12.59
C MET A 301 -14.41 -22.21 13.26
N PRO A 302 -15.50 -21.97 12.50
CA PRO A 302 -16.86 -22.02 13.04
C PRO A 302 -17.14 -23.37 13.70
N GLU A 303 -17.92 -23.37 14.79
CA GLU A 303 -18.28 -24.61 15.50
C GLU A 303 -19.06 -25.59 14.62
N SER A 304 -19.88 -25.08 13.70
CA SER A 304 -20.61 -25.86 12.71
C SER A 304 -19.67 -26.69 11.82
N LEU A 305 -18.61 -26.07 11.31
CA LEU A 305 -17.61 -26.73 10.47
C LEU A 305 -16.72 -27.69 11.28
N ARG A 306 -16.38 -27.33 12.52
CA ARG A 306 -15.68 -28.24 13.46
C ARG A 306 -16.49 -29.51 13.70
N LYS A 307 -17.79 -29.38 13.97
CA LYS A 307 -18.71 -30.52 14.17
C LYS A 307 -18.82 -31.37 12.90
N LYS A 308 -18.93 -30.77 11.70
CA LYS A 308 -18.94 -31.50 10.41
C LYS A 308 -17.64 -32.26 10.14
N LEU A 309 -16.48 -31.68 10.46
CA LEU A 309 -15.18 -32.33 10.29
C LEU A 309 -14.93 -33.43 11.33
N ALA A 310 -15.43 -33.24 12.56
CA ALA A 310 -15.38 -34.26 13.61
C ALA A 310 -16.31 -35.44 13.30
N ALA A 311 -17.47 -35.20 12.66
CA ALA A 311 -18.41 -36.24 12.25
C ALA A 311 -17.96 -37.03 11.00
N LYS A 312 -16.90 -36.59 10.31
CA LYS A 312 -16.28 -37.29 9.17
C LYS A 312 -15.05 -38.12 9.55
N LYS A 313 -14.64 -38.10 10.83
CA LYS A 313 -13.61 -38.98 11.40
C LYS A 313 -14.27 -40.13 12.13
#